data_AF-A0A850ULA9-F1
#
_entry.id   AF-A0A850ULA9-F1
#
_cell.length_a   1.000
_cell.length_b   1.000
_cell.length_c   1.000
_cell.angle_alpha   90.00
_cell.angle_beta   90.00
_cell.angle_gamma   90.00
#
_symmetry.space_group_name_H-M   'P 1'
#
loop_
_entity.id
_entity.type
_entity.pdbx_description
1 polymer ?
#
loop_
_entity_poly.entity_id
_entity_poly.type
_entity_poly.pdbx_seq_one_letter_code
_entity_poly.pdbx_strand_id
1 'polypeptide(L)'
;MSSMLMLLFAGILLCCARSAGDSVPRLLLVSFDGFRADYLETYKLPHLQEFIEDGVLVKEVMNAFITKTFPNHYTIVTGLYEESHGIVANDMYDADAKKKFSQFNDSDPFWWNDAVPIWVTNQQQGNGASAAAMWPGSDVKINNATPHFFMKYNFSVKFEERVERIVSWLNSSDPVVNFAALYWEEPDASGHKYGPDDALNMHRVLEEVDKHVGFLVNKLKASGLWDTVNVIITSDHGMASCSAERLIVLDECLGRDNYTLIDKTPVAAVLPKQNREDVYNLLKNCSSHMKVYLKEEIPDRFHYRHHKRIQPIILVADEGWTIVQNESLSKLGDHGYDNALPSMHPFLAARGPAFRRGSSLGTLANVDIYPVMCHVLRLAPRPHNGTFANAKCLLADQWCVSVPEAIGIVIGVFMVLSTFTCIIIISKNRVAPSRPFARLQLQSDDDDPLIG
;
A
#
# COMPACT_ATOMS: atom_id res chain seq x y z
N MET A 1 34.00 -21.12 -37.95
CA MET A 1 32.67 -20.51 -37.67
C MET A 1 32.31 -20.46 -36.17
N SER A 2 33.27 -20.58 -35.24
CA SER A 2 32.97 -20.64 -33.79
C SER A 2 33.35 -19.39 -32.99
N SER A 3 34.14 -18.47 -33.55
CA SER A 3 34.56 -17.24 -32.84
C SER A 3 33.73 -16.00 -33.16
N MET A 4 32.93 -16.01 -34.23
CA MET A 4 32.10 -14.86 -34.62
C MET A 4 30.74 -14.82 -33.89
N LEU A 5 30.31 -15.95 -33.30
CA LEU A 5 29.05 -16.06 -32.57
C LEU A 5 29.16 -15.64 -31.09
N MET A 6 30.37 -15.70 -30.50
CA MET A 6 30.61 -15.22 -29.12
C MET A 6 30.69 -13.68 -29.03
N LEU A 7 31.15 -13.00 -30.09
CA LEU A 7 31.24 -11.54 -30.11
C LEU A 7 29.87 -10.86 -30.31
N LEU A 8 28.91 -11.56 -30.93
CA LEU A 8 27.52 -11.10 -31.07
C LEU A 8 26.71 -11.23 -29.77
N PHE A 9 27.06 -12.16 -28.88
CA PHE A 9 26.43 -12.28 -27.55
C PHE A 9 27.03 -11.32 -26.51
N ALA A 10 28.31 -10.96 -26.62
CA ALA A 10 28.93 -9.97 -25.74
C ALA A 10 28.48 -8.52 -26.07
N GLY A 11 28.18 -8.22 -27.34
CA GLY A 11 27.74 -6.89 -27.78
C GLY A 11 26.28 -6.54 -27.43
N ILE A 12 25.42 -7.53 -27.21
CA ILE A 12 24.00 -7.30 -26.85
C ILE A 12 23.81 -7.13 -25.33
N LEU A 13 24.73 -7.66 -24.51
CA LEU A 13 24.69 -7.49 -23.05
C LEU A 13 25.22 -6.13 -22.57
N LEU A 14 25.97 -5.39 -23.38
CA LEU A 14 26.52 -4.08 -22.99
C LEU A 14 25.63 -2.88 -23.35
N CYS A 15 24.59 -3.03 -24.17
CA CYS A 15 23.71 -1.91 -24.56
C CYS A 15 22.47 -1.72 -23.67
N CYS A 16 22.21 -2.64 -22.72
CA CYS A 16 21.07 -2.53 -21.80
C CYS A 16 21.46 -2.15 -20.35
N ALA A 17 22.74 -1.94 -20.07
CA ALA A 17 23.15 -1.24 -18.85
C ALA A 17 23.03 0.28 -19.08
N ARG A 18 21.80 0.80 -19.24
CA ARG A 18 21.55 2.17 -18.81
C ARG A 18 21.94 2.18 -17.35
N SER A 19 22.98 2.93 -16.99
CA SER A 19 23.28 3.22 -15.58
C SER A 19 21.97 3.71 -14.95
N ALA A 20 21.33 2.89 -14.11
CA ALA A 20 20.36 3.40 -13.17
C ALA A 20 21.13 4.47 -12.40
N GLY A 21 20.78 5.74 -12.64
CA GLY A 21 21.58 6.86 -12.16
C GLY A 21 21.87 6.73 -10.67
N ASP A 22 23.04 7.18 -10.26
CA ASP A 22 23.58 7.21 -8.90
C ASP A 22 22.76 8.11 -7.94
N SER A 23 21.54 8.49 -8.33
CA SER A 23 20.63 9.31 -7.54
C SER A 23 19.97 8.49 -6.45
N VAL A 24 20.01 9.00 -5.22
CA VAL A 24 19.31 8.44 -4.07
C VAL A 24 17.81 8.34 -4.39
N PRO A 25 17.19 7.14 -4.29
CA PRO A 25 15.77 6.98 -4.60
C PRO A 25 14.93 7.77 -3.61
N ARG A 26 13.95 8.54 -4.10
CA ARG A 26 13.05 9.34 -3.26
C ARG A 26 11.63 8.79 -3.26
N LEU A 27 10.96 8.81 -2.11
CA LEU A 27 9.59 8.39 -1.93
C LEU A 27 8.81 9.41 -1.06
N LEU A 28 7.64 9.81 -1.55
CA LEU A 28 6.63 10.54 -0.80
C LEU A 28 5.39 9.66 -0.63
N LEU A 29 5.04 9.36 0.62
CA LEU A 29 3.80 8.69 1.00
C LEU A 29 2.77 9.75 1.41
N VAL A 30 1.59 9.72 0.81
CA VAL A 30 0.49 10.65 1.07
C VAL A 30 -0.74 9.86 1.47
N SER A 31 -1.32 10.21 2.61
CA SER A 31 -2.58 9.67 3.09
C SER A 31 -3.65 10.75 3.14
N PHE A 32 -4.79 10.46 2.52
CA PHE A 32 -6.03 11.21 2.66
C PHE A 32 -7.00 10.35 3.47
N ASP A 33 -7.17 10.67 4.76
CA ASP A 33 -7.89 9.85 5.73
C ASP A 33 -9.31 9.50 5.28
N GLY A 34 -9.75 8.25 5.44
CA GLY A 34 -11.11 7.82 5.11
C GLY A 34 -11.48 7.87 3.61
N PHE A 35 -10.51 7.94 2.70
CA PHE A 35 -10.75 7.94 1.25
C PHE A 35 -11.08 6.54 0.73
N ARG A 36 -12.38 6.20 0.78
CA ARG A 36 -12.97 4.95 0.27
C ARG A 36 -12.72 4.75 -1.24
N ALA A 37 -12.46 3.51 -1.64
CA ALA A 37 -12.06 3.16 -3.01
C ALA A 37 -13.11 3.53 -4.08
N ASP A 38 -14.39 3.28 -3.81
CA ASP A 38 -15.50 3.51 -4.75
C ASP A 38 -15.75 4.99 -5.06
N TYR A 39 -15.19 5.90 -4.27
CA TYR A 39 -15.22 7.34 -4.56
C TYR A 39 -14.49 7.68 -5.88
N LEU A 40 -13.50 6.87 -6.28
CA LEU A 40 -12.81 7.01 -7.57
C LEU A 40 -13.74 6.83 -8.77
N GLU A 41 -14.78 6.00 -8.62
CA GLU A 41 -15.76 5.71 -9.66
C GLU A 41 -16.99 6.64 -9.54
N THR A 42 -17.36 6.99 -8.31
CA THR A 42 -18.56 7.77 -8.00
C THR A 42 -18.39 9.26 -8.31
N TYR A 43 -17.19 9.81 -8.10
CA TYR A 43 -16.92 11.24 -8.21
C TYR A 43 -15.94 11.56 -9.33
N LYS A 44 -16.06 12.76 -9.90
CA LYS A 44 -15.12 13.25 -10.91
C LYS A 44 -13.90 13.86 -10.20
N LEU A 45 -12.77 13.17 -10.30
CA LEU A 45 -11.52 13.53 -9.64
C LEU A 45 -10.41 13.69 -10.70
N PRO A 46 -10.47 14.74 -11.54
CA PRO A 46 -9.60 14.86 -12.70
C PRO A 46 -8.10 14.89 -12.36
N HIS A 47 -7.69 15.49 -11.24
CA HIS A 47 -6.28 15.53 -10.87
C HIS A 47 -5.77 14.16 -10.42
N LEU A 48 -6.57 13.43 -9.66
CA LEU A 48 -6.25 12.06 -9.25
C LEU A 48 -6.32 11.08 -10.43
N GLN A 49 -7.25 11.27 -11.36
CA GLN A 49 -7.31 10.51 -12.61
C GLN A 49 -6.05 10.70 -13.46
N GLU A 50 -5.59 11.95 -13.67
CA GLU A 50 -4.32 12.23 -14.35
C GLU A 50 -3.13 11.55 -13.64
N PHE A 51 -3.11 11.59 -12.30
CA PHE A 51 -2.08 10.92 -11.50
C PHE A 51 -2.07 9.40 -11.72
N ILE A 52 -3.24 8.77 -11.76
CA ILE A 52 -3.42 7.33 -11.96
C ILE A 52 -3.02 6.92 -13.39
N GLU A 53 -3.40 7.69 -14.40
CA GLU A 53 -3.11 7.38 -15.81
C GLU A 53 -1.60 7.32 -16.10
N ASP A 54 -0.79 8.17 -15.47
CA ASP A 54 0.69 8.15 -15.58
C ASP A 54 1.36 7.19 -14.57
N GLY A 55 0.60 6.36 -13.86
CA GLY A 55 1.09 5.52 -12.76
C GLY A 55 0.46 4.13 -12.70
N VAL A 56 0.28 3.65 -11.47
CA VAL A 56 -0.36 2.38 -11.15
C VAL A 56 -1.53 2.60 -10.19
N LEU A 57 -2.52 1.71 -10.26
CA LEU A 57 -3.68 1.72 -9.37
C LEU A 57 -3.92 0.33 -8.76
N VAL A 58 -3.88 0.23 -7.44
CA VAL A 58 -4.57 -0.82 -6.69
C VAL A 58 -5.98 -0.33 -6.42
N LYS A 59 -6.98 -1.06 -6.91
CA LYS A 59 -8.38 -0.64 -6.80
C LYS A 59 -8.86 -0.64 -5.36
N GLU A 60 -8.55 -1.71 -4.63
CA GLU A 60 -8.92 -1.88 -3.22
C GLU A 60 -7.71 -2.32 -2.40
N VAL A 61 -7.46 -1.60 -1.32
CA VAL A 61 -6.48 -1.98 -0.30
C VAL A 61 -7.26 -2.59 0.86
N MET A 62 -7.00 -3.85 1.17
CA MET A 62 -7.58 -4.49 2.34
C MET A 62 -6.80 -4.06 3.59
N ASN A 63 -7.49 -3.33 4.46
CA ASN A 63 -6.96 -2.80 5.71
C ASN A 63 -6.67 -3.90 6.72
N ALA A 64 -5.89 -3.56 7.73
CA ALA A 64 -5.75 -4.37 8.91
C ALA A 64 -6.95 -4.13 9.84
N PHE A 65 -7.26 -5.10 10.70
CA PHE A 65 -8.41 -5.01 11.60
C PHE A 65 -7.93 -4.54 12.98
N ILE A 66 -8.46 -3.47 13.56
CA ILE A 66 -9.65 -2.71 13.18
C ILE A 66 -9.37 -1.60 12.17
N THR A 67 -10.35 -1.25 11.32
CA THR A 67 -10.19 -0.21 10.28
C THR A 67 -10.24 1.22 10.84
N LYS A 68 -9.39 1.52 11.82
CA LYS A 68 -9.22 2.83 12.47
C LYS A 68 -7.88 3.47 12.08
N THR A 69 -7.83 4.79 12.27
CA THR A 69 -6.76 5.66 11.81
C THR A 69 -5.37 5.31 12.32
N PHE A 70 -5.16 5.30 13.63
CA PHE A 70 -3.82 5.07 14.20
C PHE A 70 -3.29 3.67 13.90
N PRO A 71 -4.09 2.58 14.09
CA PRO A 71 -3.66 1.24 13.73
C PRO A 71 -3.24 1.12 12.26
N ASN A 72 -4.08 1.56 11.31
CA ASN A 72 -3.81 1.34 9.89
C ASN A 72 -2.69 2.23 9.34
N HIS A 73 -2.61 3.50 9.77
CA HIS A 73 -1.47 4.35 9.42
C HIS A 73 -0.15 3.78 9.93
N TYR A 74 -0.15 3.13 11.10
CA TYR A 74 1.04 2.50 11.64
C TYR A 74 1.36 1.16 10.96
N THR A 75 0.34 0.38 10.57
CA THR A 75 0.48 -0.80 9.72
C THR A 75 1.17 -0.44 8.39
N ILE A 76 0.72 0.61 7.70
CA ILE A 76 1.29 1.01 6.39
C ILE A 76 2.81 1.24 6.47
N VAL A 77 3.28 1.87 7.55
CA VAL A 77 4.69 2.28 7.71
C VAL A 77 5.55 1.25 8.44
N THR A 78 4.99 0.14 8.89
CA THR A 78 5.72 -0.95 9.57
C THR A 78 5.58 -2.30 8.86
N GLY A 79 4.53 -2.49 8.06
CA GLY A 79 4.16 -3.76 7.44
C GLY A 79 3.65 -4.80 8.44
N LEU A 80 3.30 -4.39 9.66
CA LEU A 80 2.89 -5.27 10.75
C LEU A 80 1.39 -5.12 11.02
N TYR A 81 0.74 -6.21 11.43
CA TYR A 81 -0.62 -6.15 11.98
C TYR A 81 -0.63 -5.49 13.37
N GLU A 82 -1.82 -5.10 13.80
CA GLU A 82 -2.11 -4.46 15.07
C GLU A 82 -1.58 -5.22 16.26
N GLU A 83 -1.76 -6.56 16.25
CA GLU A 83 -1.28 -7.41 17.33
C GLU A 83 0.25 -7.46 17.43
N SER A 84 0.96 -7.11 16.35
CA SER A 84 2.42 -7.11 16.31
C SER A 84 3.02 -5.73 16.61
N HIS A 85 2.44 -4.65 16.08
CA HIS A 85 2.96 -3.30 16.31
C HIS A 85 2.39 -2.58 17.55
N GLY A 86 1.40 -3.19 18.21
CA GLY A 86 0.91 -2.77 19.52
C GLY A 86 -0.08 -1.60 19.53
N ILE A 87 -0.19 -0.83 18.45
CA ILE A 87 -1.27 0.15 18.23
C ILE A 87 -2.56 -0.56 17.78
N VAL A 88 -3.36 -1.05 18.73
CA VAL A 88 -4.52 -1.90 18.43
C VAL A 88 -5.84 -1.14 18.26
N ALA A 89 -5.90 0.13 18.67
CA ALA A 89 -7.07 1.00 18.57
C ALA A 89 -6.67 2.48 18.71
N ASN A 90 -7.60 3.40 18.41
CA ASN A 90 -7.41 4.83 18.67
C ASN A 90 -7.50 5.15 20.17
N ASP A 91 -8.23 4.35 20.95
CA ASP A 91 -8.27 4.39 22.41
C ASP A 91 -7.85 3.02 22.96
N MET A 92 -6.85 2.99 23.84
CA MET A 92 -6.30 1.73 24.37
C MET A 92 -6.02 1.82 25.87
N TYR A 93 -5.97 0.64 26.50
CA TYR A 93 -5.55 0.50 27.89
C TYR A 93 -4.57 -0.67 28.05
N ASP A 94 -3.45 -0.39 28.71
CA ASP A 94 -2.46 -1.39 29.10
C ASP A 94 -2.61 -1.64 30.60
N ALA A 95 -3.12 -2.82 30.96
CA ALA A 95 -3.43 -3.17 32.35
C ALA A 95 -2.17 -3.30 33.23
N ASP A 96 -1.06 -3.78 32.66
CA ASP A 96 0.20 -3.97 33.39
C ASP A 96 0.84 -2.63 33.73
N ALA A 97 0.92 -1.74 32.73
CA ALA A 97 1.50 -0.41 32.89
C ALA A 97 0.52 0.59 33.53
N LYS A 98 -0.77 0.24 33.59
CA LYS A 98 -1.89 1.11 34.01
C LYS A 98 -1.93 2.43 33.25
N LYS A 99 -1.59 2.39 31.95
CA LYS A 99 -1.57 3.56 31.07
C LYS A 99 -2.77 3.55 30.13
N LYS A 100 -3.21 4.75 29.75
CA LYS A 100 -4.23 4.98 28.73
C LYS A 100 -3.60 5.66 27.52
N PHE A 101 -4.06 5.26 26.35
CA PHE A 101 -3.76 5.90 25.08
C PHE A 101 -5.06 6.46 24.52
N SER A 102 -4.98 7.63 23.89
CA SER A 102 -6.05 8.16 23.05
C SER A 102 -5.45 8.99 21.92
N GLN A 103 -6.25 9.30 20.90
CA GLN A 103 -5.89 10.25 19.84
C GLN A 103 -5.52 11.66 20.35
N PHE A 104 -5.78 11.98 21.63
CA PHE A 104 -5.41 13.24 22.26
C PHE A 104 -4.24 13.11 23.27
N ASN A 105 -3.78 11.88 23.51
CA ASN A 105 -2.71 11.55 24.43
C ASN A 105 -1.93 10.33 23.92
N ASP A 106 -1.17 10.56 22.87
CA ASP A 106 -0.49 9.54 22.06
C ASP A 106 1.03 9.66 22.08
N SER A 107 1.59 10.68 22.71
CA SER A 107 3.01 11.05 22.57
C SER A 107 4.01 10.19 23.39
N ASP A 108 3.54 9.20 24.15
CA ASP A 108 4.40 8.31 24.94
C ASP A 108 4.96 7.17 24.07
N PRO A 109 6.30 7.09 23.84
CA PRO A 109 6.90 6.02 23.04
C PRO A 109 6.61 4.60 23.53
N PHE A 110 6.20 4.43 24.79
CA PHE A 110 5.76 3.13 25.35
C PHE A 110 4.76 2.41 24.44
N TRP A 111 3.86 3.15 23.79
CA TRP A 111 2.82 2.56 22.93
C TRP A 111 3.33 2.11 21.56
N TRP A 112 4.37 2.77 21.06
CA TRP A 112 4.82 2.65 19.67
C TRP A 112 6.07 1.78 19.52
N ASN A 113 6.84 1.58 20.59
CA ASN A 113 8.16 0.95 20.52
C ASN A 113 8.14 -0.56 20.18
N ASP A 114 6.96 -1.19 20.12
CA ASP A 114 6.82 -2.59 19.70
C ASP A 114 7.11 -2.78 18.20
N ALA A 115 7.16 -1.70 17.41
CA ALA A 115 7.58 -1.71 16.00
C ALA A 115 8.57 -0.59 15.64
N VAL A 116 9.19 -0.73 14.46
CA VAL A 116 10.10 0.26 13.90
C VAL A 116 9.54 0.77 12.56
N PRO A 117 9.05 2.02 12.49
CA PRO A 117 8.47 2.55 11.26
C PRO A 117 9.55 2.84 10.22
N ILE A 118 9.11 2.96 8.96
CA ILE A 118 10.02 3.10 7.81
C ILE A 118 10.92 4.33 7.90
N TRP A 119 10.48 5.44 8.49
CA TRP A 119 11.32 6.63 8.67
C TRP A 119 12.50 6.37 9.61
N VAL A 120 12.30 5.57 10.67
CA VAL A 120 13.39 5.16 11.56
C VAL A 120 14.31 4.16 10.84
N THR A 121 13.74 3.20 10.12
CA THR A 121 14.49 2.21 9.33
C THR A 121 15.41 2.88 8.31
N ASN A 122 14.89 3.86 7.58
CA ASN A 122 15.62 4.63 6.57
C ASN A 122 16.83 5.37 7.16
N GLN A 123 16.62 6.08 8.26
CA GLN A 123 17.69 6.83 8.93
C GLN A 123 18.75 5.92 9.55
N GLN A 124 18.36 4.76 10.09
CA GLN A 124 19.29 3.80 10.69
C GLN A 124 20.17 3.08 9.66
N GLN A 125 19.67 2.90 8.43
CA GLN A 125 20.44 2.26 7.35
C GLN A 125 21.36 3.24 6.60
N GLY A 126 21.31 4.54 6.93
CA GLY A 126 22.20 5.54 6.34
C GLY A 126 21.89 5.90 4.88
N ASN A 127 20.71 5.50 4.37
CA ASN A 127 20.31 5.74 2.97
C ASN A 127 19.71 7.14 2.72
N GLY A 128 19.53 7.94 3.76
CA GLY A 128 19.05 9.32 3.71
C GLY A 128 18.32 9.75 4.97
N ALA A 129 17.83 10.98 5.00
CA ALA A 129 16.97 11.50 6.06
C ALA A 129 15.49 11.31 5.73
N SER A 130 14.68 11.23 6.78
CA SER A 130 13.22 11.15 6.65
C SER A 130 12.56 12.44 7.08
N ALA A 131 11.42 12.74 6.45
CA ALA A 131 10.56 13.86 6.83
C ALA A 131 9.11 13.41 7.05
N ALA A 132 8.34 14.11 7.86
CA ALA A 132 6.92 13.84 8.03
C ALA A 132 6.09 15.08 8.35
N ALA A 133 4.99 15.27 7.63
CA ALA A 133 3.95 16.23 7.96
C ALA A 133 2.76 15.48 8.56
N MET A 134 2.74 15.40 9.90
CA MET A 134 1.60 14.97 10.71
C MET A 134 1.15 13.51 10.52
N TRP A 135 2.03 12.62 10.05
CA TRP A 135 1.71 11.19 10.02
C TRP A 135 1.60 10.62 11.45
N PRO A 136 0.61 9.77 11.79
CA PRO A 136 0.48 9.18 13.13
C PRO A 136 1.79 8.54 13.64
N GLY A 137 2.24 8.95 14.82
CA GLY A 137 3.49 8.48 15.44
C GLY A 137 4.77 9.16 14.93
N SER A 138 4.70 10.02 13.92
CA SER A 138 5.90 10.68 13.36
C SER A 138 6.50 11.76 14.27
N ASP A 139 5.71 12.35 15.17
CA ASP A 139 6.16 13.29 16.20
C ASP A 139 6.45 12.62 17.55
N VAL A 140 6.51 11.28 17.58
CA VAL A 140 6.87 10.46 18.74
C VAL A 140 8.29 9.92 18.58
N LYS A 141 9.07 9.87 19.67
CA LYS A 141 10.44 9.33 19.70
C LYS A 141 10.44 7.80 19.71
N ILE A 142 9.97 7.20 18.63
CA ILE A 142 9.89 5.74 18.45
C ILE A 142 11.30 5.18 18.30
N ASN A 143 11.67 4.23 19.17
CA ASN A 143 13.02 3.67 19.21
C ASN A 143 14.11 4.76 19.27
N ASN A 144 13.86 5.79 20.10
CA ASN A 144 14.70 6.98 20.31
C ASN A 144 14.90 7.88 19.07
N ALA A 145 14.07 7.75 18.04
CA ALA A 145 14.16 8.56 16.83
C ALA A 145 12.79 9.09 16.37
N THR A 146 12.80 10.30 15.81
CA THR A 146 11.74 10.85 14.96
C THR A 146 12.26 10.89 13.51
N PRO A 147 11.44 11.20 12.50
CA PRO A 147 11.97 11.76 11.26
C PRO A 147 12.85 12.98 11.57
N HIS A 148 13.85 13.23 10.73
CA HIS A 148 14.78 14.35 10.87
C HIS A 148 14.04 15.70 10.81
N PHE A 149 13.10 15.82 9.88
CA PHE A 149 12.18 16.95 9.80
C PHE A 149 10.77 16.47 10.08
N PHE A 150 10.06 17.09 11.02
CA PHE A 150 8.67 16.75 11.24
C PHE A 150 7.84 17.91 11.74
N MET A 151 6.52 17.82 11.52
CA MET A 151 5.51 18.67 12.14
C MET A 151 4.80 17.90 13.24
N LYS A 152 4.66 18.53 14.40
CA LYS A 152 3.71 18.07 15.43
C LYS A 152 2.29 18.16 14.88
N TYR A 153 1.43 17.23 15.27
CA TYR A 153 0.04 17.25 14.84
C TYR A 153 -0.65 18.57 15.22
N ASN A 154 -1.26 19.22 14.24
CA ASN A 154 -2.09 20.42 14.42
C ASN A 154 -3.08 20.53 13.27
N PHE A 155 -4.32 20.10 13.52
CA PHE A 155 -5.42 20.08 12.54
C PHE A 155 -5.72 21.46 11.91
N SER A 156 -5.30 22.56 12.54
CA SER A 156 -5.51 23.92 11.99
C SER A 156 -4.55 24.28 10.86
N VAL A 157 -3.48 23.52 10.65
CA VAL A 157 -2.51 23.76 9.57
C VAL A 157 -3.07 23.27 8.25
N LYS A 158 -3.16 24.17 7.27
CA LYS A 158 -3.72 23.91 5.94
C LYS A 158 -2.88 22.91 5.14
N PHE A 159 -3.53 22.19 4.22
CA PHE A 159 -2.88 21.20 3.35
C PHE A 159 -1.73 21.81 2.56
N GLU A 160 -1.92 23.00 1.99
CA GLU A 160 -0.92 23.69 1.18
C GLU A 160 0.35 23.96 1.99
N GLU A 161 0.22 24.39 3.25
CA GLU A 161 1.37 24.61 4.13
C GLU A 161 2.12 23.30 4.41
N ARG A 162 1.41 22.19 4.63
CA ARG A 162 2.02 20.86 4.84
C ARG A 162 2.80 20.43 3.59
N VAL A 163 2.22 20.59 2.41
CA VAL A 163 2.88 20.29 1.11
C VAL A 163 4.10 21.17 0.91
N GLU A 164 4.04 22.46 1.22
CA GLU A 164 5.17 23.37 1.11
C GLU A 164 6.35 22.95 2.00
N ARG A 165 6.07 22.50 3.23
CA ARG A 165 7.09 21.94 4.12
C ARG A 165 7.70 20.67 3.55
N ILE A 166 6.87 19.73 3.09
CA ILE A 166 7.33 18.47 2.48
C ILE A 166 8.25 18.72 1.28
N VAL A 167 7.82 19.59 0.36
CA VAL A 167 8.61 19.95 -0.83
C VAL A 167 9.91 20.65 -0.45
N SER A 168 9.87 21.55 0.54
CA SER A 168 11.09 22.19 1.07
C SER A 168 12.07 21.18 1.65
N TRP A 169 11.59 20.16 2.38
CA TRP A 169 12.45 19.14 2.96
C TRP A 169 13.01 18.17 1.91
N LEU A 170 12.20 17.75 0.93
CA LEU A 170 12.66 16.91 -0.18
C LEU A 170 13.73 17.60 -1.06
N ASN A 171 13.74 18.93 -1.07
CA ASN A 171 14.78 19.74 -1.72
C ASN A 171 16.03 19.99 -0.85
N SER A 172 16.05 19.52 0.40
CA SER A 172 17.22 19.64 1.27
C SER A 172 18.40 18.84 0.72
N SER A 173 19.56 19.48 0.66
CA SER A 173 20.83 18.84 0.29
C SER A 173 21.64 18.36 1.48
N ASP A 174 21.37 18.87 2.69
CA ASP A 174 22.05 18.47 3.93
C ASP A 174 21.09 18.52 5.14
N PRO A 175 20.62 17.36 5.64
CA PRO A 175 20.79 16.05 5.02
C PRO A 175 19.94 15.92 3.74
N VAL A 176 20.32 14.99 2.86
CA VAL A 176 19.47 14.58 1.73
C VAL A 176 18.26 13.83 2.25
N VAL A 177 17.06 14.37 2.02
CA VAL A 177 15.80 13.71 2.38
C VAL A 177 15.35 12.82 1.23
N ASN A 178 15.18 11.53 1.52
CA ASN A 178 14.78 10.52 0.54
C ASN A 178 13.43 9.86 0.87
N PHE A 179 12.93 9.98 2.09
CA PHE A 179 11.59 9.55 2.45
C PHE A 179 10.80 10.69 3.09
N ALA A 180 9.57 10.90 2.66
CA ALA A 180 8.64 11.83 3.27
C ALA A 180 7.25 11.20 3.43
N ALA A 181 6.55 11.53 4.52
CA ALA A 181 5.17 11.12 4.77
C ALA A 181 4.28 12.36 4.99
N LEU A 182 3.11 12.40 4.38
CA LEU A 182 2.14 13.49 4.45
C LEU A 182 0.76 12.94 4.79
N TYR A 183 0.12 13.52 5.80
CA TYR A 183 -1.23 13.17 6.22
C TYR A 183 -2.21 14.35 6.05
N TRP A 184 -3.43 14.04 5.64
CA TRP A 184 -4.56 14.97 5.55
C TRP A 184 -5.85 14.32 6.08
N GLU A 185 -6.63 15.10 6.83
CA GLU A 185 -7.80 14.64 7.59
C GLU A 185 -9.07 14.40 6.74
N GLU A 186 -9.10 14.89 5.50
CA GLU A 186 -10.25 14.71 4.60
C GLU A 186 -9.98 13.60 3.57
N PRO A 187 -11.01 12.84 3.16
CA PRO A 187 -12.45 13.06 3.40
C PRO A 187 -13.05 12.49 4.71
N ASP A 188 -12.26 11.90 5.62
CA ASP A 188 -12.77 11.28 6.86
C ASP A 188 -13.60 12.25 7.72
N ALA A 189 -13.05 13.44 8.02
CA ALA A 189 -13.70 14.40 8.90
C ALA A 189 -15.10 14.77 8.40
N SER A 190 -15.26 15.00 7.09
CA SER A 190 -16.55 15.26 6.48
C SER A 190 -17.41 14.01 6.33
N GLY A 191 -16.81 12.84 6.08
CA GLY A 191 -17.50 11.55 6.05
C GLY A 191 -18.17 11.23 7.39
N HIS A 192 -17.51 11.52 8.51
CA HIS A 192 -18.11 11.43 9.84
C HIS A 192 -19.28 12.41 10.03
N LYS A 193 -19.15 13.63 9.52
CA LYS A 193 -20.15 14.70 9.68
C LYS A 193 -21.40 14.47 8.86
N TYR A 194 -21.27 14.07 7.60
CA TYR A 194 -22.37 13.97 6.63
C TYR A 194 -22.84 12.54 6.40
N GLY A 195 -21.95 11.56 6.60
CA GLY A 195 -22.13 10.19 6.10
C GLY A 195 -21.67 10.08 4.64
N PRO A 196 -21.12 8.91 4.23
CA PRO A 196 -20.60 8.71 2.88
C PRO A 196 -21.69 8.78 1.80
N ASP A 197 -22.96 8.56 2.16
CA ASP A 197 -24.08 8.54 1.21
C ASP A 197 -24.70 9.93 0.95
N ASP A 198 -24.26 10.98 1.67
CA ASP A 198 -24.65 12.36 1.37
C ASP A 198 -23.87 12.86 0.13
N ALA A 199 -24.34 12.42 -1.04
CA ALA A 199 -23.67 12.66 -2.31
C ALA A 199 -23.41 14.15 -2.59
N LEU A 200 -24.29 15.05 -2.14
CA LEU A 200 -24.16 16.49 -2.40
C LEU A 200 -23.01 17.10 -1.58
N ASN A 201 -22.96 16.82 -0.28
CA ASN A 201 -21.88 17.35 0.56
C ASN A 201 -20.56 16.64 0.28
N MET A 202 -20.57 15.32 0.13
CA MET A 202 -19.37 14.55 -0.21
C MET A 202 -18.79 14.91 -1.58
N HIS A 203 -19.62 15.27 -2.57
CA HIS A 203 -19.12 15.77 -3.85
C HIS A 203 -18.24 17.01 -3.69
N ARG A 204 -18.64 17.98 -2.86
CA ARG A 204 -17.87 19.20 -2.60
C ARG A 204 -16.56 18.89 -1.88
N VAL A 205 -16.61 18.00 -0.90
CA VAL A 205 -15.43 17.59 -0.12
C VAL A 205 -14.40 16.93 -1.04
N LEU A 206 -14.86 15.98 -1.86
CA LEU A 206 -13.97 15.24 -2.76
C LEU A 206 -13.46 16.10 -3.92
N GLU A 207 -14.21 17.11 -4.36
CA GLU A 207 -13.70 18.14 -5.28
C GLU A 207 -12.53 18.93 -4.65
N GLU A 208 -12.62 19.30 -3.36
CA GLU A 208 -11.52 19.96 -2.66
C GLU A 208 -10.32 19.03 -2.42
N VAL A 209 -10.57 17.76 -2.06
CA VAL A 209 -9.49 16.75 -1.96
C VAL A 209 -8.77 16.57 -3.30
N ASP A 210 -9.49 16.53 -4.42
CA ASP A 210 -8.88 16.47 -5.76
C ASP A 210 -8.06 17.73 -6.10
N LYS A 211 -8.54 18.93 -5.70
CA LYS A 211 -7.76 20.18 -5.81
C LYS A 211 -6.47 20.11 -5.00
N HIS A 212 -6.49 19.48 -3.82
CA HIS A 212 -5.28 19.24 -3.02
C HIS A 212 -4.30 18.28 -3.72
N VAL A 213 -4.78 17.21 -4.35
CA VAL A 213 -3.95 16.35 -5.22
C VAL A 213 -3.32 17.18 -6.34
N GLY A 214 -4.11 18.01 -7.03
CA GLY A 214 -3.62 18.93 -8.07
C GLY A 214 -2.56 19.91 -7.56
N PHE A 215 -2.77 20.51 -6.38
CA PHE A 215 -1.80 21.40 -5.73
C PHE A 215 -0.47 20.68 -5.44
N LEU A 216 -0.52 19.49 -4.86
CA LEU A 216 0.66 18.67 -4.58
C LEU A 216 1.45 18.38 -5.86
N VAL A 217 0.77 17.87 -6.90
CA VAL A 217 1.40 17.56 -8.19
C VAL A 217 2.04 18.80 -8.80
N ASN A 218 1.34 19.93 -8.81
CA ASN A 218 1.87 21.19 -9.34
C ASN A 218 3.08 21.69 -8.55
N LYS A 219 3.06 21.58 -7.22
CA LYS A 219 4.20 21.98 -6.38
C LYS A 219 5.44 21.11 -6.62
N LEU A 220 5.25 19.80 -6.80
CA LEU A 220 6.32 18.86 -7.17
C LEU A 220 6.89 19.16 -8.56
N LYS A 221 6.03 19.45 -9.55
CA LYS A 221 6.43 19.86 -10.92
C LYS A 221 7.24 21.16 -10.89
N ALA A 222 6.72 22.20 -10.23
CA ALA A 222 7.36 23.51 -10.12
C ALA A 222 8.72 23.46 -9.39
N SER A 223 8.92 22.45 -8.53
CA SER A 223 10.14 22.27 -7.75
C SER A 223 11.14 21.30 -8.40
N GLY A 224 10.87 20.81 -9.62
CA GLY A 224 11.72 19.84 -10.31
C GLY A 224 11.77 18.44 -9.66
N LEU A 225 10.87 18.17 -8.71
CA LEU A 225 10.81 16.90 -7.99
C LEU A 225 9.94 15.86 -8.68
N TRP A 226 9.02 16.29 -9.55
CA TRP A 226 8.02 15.41 -10.17
C TRP A 226 8.66 14.16 -10.79
N ASP A 227 9.62 14.29 -11.70
CA ASP A 227 10.16 13.11 -12.40
C ASP A 227 11.21 12.31 -11.60
N THR A 228 11.56 12.76 -10.40
CA THR A 228 12.60 12.13 -9.56
C THR A 228 12.06 11.49 -8.29
N VAL A 229 10.88 11.92 -7.82
CA VAL A 229 10.22 11.39 -6.62
C VAL A 229 9.18 10.35 -7.01
N ASN A 230 9.20 9.23 -6.30
CA ASN A 230 8.09 8.27 -6.30
C ASN A 230 7.02 8.77 -5.34
N VAL A 231 5.78 8.84 -5.78
CA VAL A 231 4.64 9.28 -4.95
C VAL A 231 3.67 8.12 -4.82
N ILE A 232 3.25 7.83 -3.58
CA ILE A 232 2.15 6.93 -3.26
C ILE A 232 1.06 7.77 -2.63
N ILE A 233 -0.16 7.71 -3.18
CA ILE A 233 -1.38 8.30 -2.61
C ILE A 233 -2.29 7.13 -2.20
N THR A 234 -2.68 7.09 -0.93
CA THR A 234 -3.56 6.06 -0.38
C THR A 234 -4.39 6.62 0.77
N SER A 235 -5.05 5.73 1.50
CA SER A 235 -5.79 6.02 2.71
C SER A 235 -5.66 4.84 3.67
N ASP A 236 -6.02 5.05 4.91
CA ASP A 236 -5.95 4.13 6.04
C ASP A 236 -7.21 3.28 6.24
N HIS A 237 -8.36 3.76 5.78
CA HIS A 237 -9.64 3.04 5.72
C HIS A 237 -10.63 3.74 4.76
N GLY A 238 -11.83 3.16 4.65
CA GLY A 238 -13.02 3.75 4.04
C GLY A 238 -13.99 4.32 5.08
N MET A 239 -15.29 4.28 4.78
CA MET A 239 -16.35 4.91 5.58
C MET A 239 -17.71 4.25 5.30
N ALA A 240 -18.52 4.04 6.33
CA ALA A 240 -19.89 3.52 6.23
C ALA A 240 -20.92 4.42 6.94
N SER A 241 -22.16 4.44 6.44
CA SER A 241 -23.24 5.27 6.99
C SER A 241 -23.82 4.72 8.30
N CYS A 242 -23.94 5.58 9.30
CA CYS A 242 -24.59 5.28 10.57
C CYS A 242 -26.03 5.80 10.60
N SER A 243 -26.88 5.23 11.45
CA SER A 243 -28.27 5.67 11.62
C SER A 243 -28.71 5.60 13.08
N ALA A 244 -29.53 6.56 13.50
CA ALA A 244 -30.14 6.57 14.83
C ALA A 244 -31.15 5.41 15.01
N GLU A 245 -31.56 4.76 13.91
CA GLU A 245 -32.41 3.56 13.92
C GLU A 245 -31.60 2.26 14.06
N ARG A 246 -30.27 2.33 13.97
CA ARG A 246 -29.34 1.18 14.02
C ARG A 246 -28.37 1.30 15.20
N LEU A 247 -28.92 1.43 16.41
CA LEU A 247 -28.14 1.52 17.64
C LEU A 247 -28.18 0.20 18.42
N ILE A 248 -27.02 -0.20 18.96
CA ILE A 248 -26.89 -1.25 19.96
C ILE A 248 -26.60 -0.57 21.29
N VAL A 249 -27.59 -0.55 22.18
CA VAL A 249 -27.51 0.16 23.46
C VAL A 249 -27.07 -0.81 24.56
N LEU A 250 -25.78 -0.77 24.92
CA LEU A 250 -25.20 -1.72 25.88
C LEU A 250 -25.84 -1.64 27.26
N ASP A 251 -26.27 -0.46 27.69
CA ASP A 251 -26.91 -0.26 28.99
C ASP A 251 -28.26 -0.98 29.13
N GLU A 252 -28.91 -1.36 28.02
CA GLU A 252 -30.17 -2.13 28.05
C GLU A 252 -29.95 -3.61 28.37
N CYS A 253 -28.73 -4.13 28.11
CA CYS A 253 -28.40 -5.54 28.30
C CYS A 253 -27.37 -5.79 29.41
N LEU A 254 -26.56 -4.78 29.76
CA LEU A 254 -25.48 -4.90 30.74
C LEU A 254 -25.30 -3.58 31.51
N GLY A 255 -25.46 -3.64 32.84
CA GLY A 255 -25.21 -2.48 33.69
C GLY A 255 -23.76 -2.00 33.65
N ARG A 256 -23.53 -0.68 33.68
CA ARG A 256 -22.19 -0.04 33.58
C ARG A 256 -21.19 -0.44 34.66
N ASP A 257 -21.66 -0.93 35.81
CA ASP A 257 -20.79 -1.42 36.89
C ASP A 257 -20.14 -2.77 36.56
N ASN A 258 -20.60 -3.47 35.53
CA ASN A 258 -20.06 -4.76 35.11
C ASN A 258 -18.79 -4.65 34.26
N TYR A 259 -18.51 -3.49 33.65
CA TYR A 259 -17.43 -3.34 32.68
C TYR A 259 -16.86 -1.92 32.58
N THR A 260 -15.70 -1.81 31.94
CA THR A 260 -15.14 -0.56 31.41
C THR A 260 -15.11 -0.67 29.90
N LEU A 261 -15.66 0.32 29.19
CA LEU A 261 -15.51 0.45 27.75
C LEU A 261 -14.19 1.19 27.47
N ILE A 262 -13.26 0.53 26.79
CA ILE A 262 -11.92 1.06 26.49
C ILE A 262 -11.92 1.76 25.14
N ASP A 263 -12.36 1.05 24.10
CA ASP A 263 -12.60 1.61 22.77
C ASP A 263 -14.10 1.50 22.44
N LYS A 264 -14.58 2.41 21.60
CA LYS A 264 -16.00 2.57 21.28
C LYS A 264 -16.33 1.97 19.91
N THR A 265 -17.53 2.26 19.43
CA THR A 265 -18.07 1.85 18.12
C THR A 265 -17.13 2.07 16.93
N PRO A 266 -17.25 1.25 15.86
CA PRO A 266 -18.11 0.06 15.72
C PRO A 266 -17.46 -1.23 16.21
N VAL A 267 -16.20 -1.17 16.66
CA VAL A 267 -15.52 -2.27 17.33
C VAL A 267 -15.18 -1.87 18.77
N ALA A 268 -16.07 -2.25 19.69
CA ALA A 268 -15.95 -1.88 21.09
C ALA A 268 -15.04 -2.86 21.86
N ALA A 269 -14.10 -2.31 22.63
CA ALA A 269 -13.19 -3.09 23.46
C ALA A 269 -13.62 -3.06 24.93
N VAL A 270 -14.01 -4.21 25.47
CA VAL A 270 -14.64 -4.33 26.79
C VAL A 270 -13.68 -4.97 27.79
N LEU A 271 -13.45 -4.26 28.90
CA LEU A 271 -12.72 -4.76 30.07
C LEU A 271 -13.71 -5.11 31.20
N PRO A 272 -13.97 -6.41 31.48
CA PRO A 272 -14.87 -6.81 32.55
C PRO A 272 -14.38 -6.34 33.93
N LYS A 273 -15.31 -5.85 34.76
CA LYS A 273 -15.09 -5.58 36.20
C LYS A 273 -15.58 -6.73 37.09
N GLN A 274 -16.43 -7.60 36.54
CA GLN A 274 -16.94 -8.80 37.18
C GLN A 274 -16.43 -10.06 36.47
N ASN A 275 -17.04 -11.21 36.73
CA ASN A 275 -16.71 -12.45 36.05
C ASN A 275 -16.81 -12.27 34.53
N ARG A 276 -15.72 -12.60 33.81
CA ARG A 276 -15.59 -12.43 32.36
C ARG A 276 -16.71 -13.16 31.60
N GLU A 277 -17.06 -14.38 32.03
CA GLU A 277 -18.00 -15.21 31.28
C GLU A 277 -19.44 -14.78 31.48
N ASP A 278 -19.78 -14.24 32.65
CA ASP A 278 -21.08 -13.63 32.89
C ASP A 278 -21.28 -12.40 31.99
N VAL A 279 -20.26 -11.53 31.92
CA VAL A 279 -20.26 -10.35 31.03
C VAL A 279 -20.36 -10.77 29.55
N TYR A 280 -19.58 -11.76 29.12
CA TYR A 280 -19.64 -12.30 27.75
C TYR A 280 -21.03 -12.85 27.41
N ASN A 281 -21.62 -13.66 28.28
CA ASN A 281 -22.93 -14.27 28.05
C ASN A 281 -24.06 -13.23 27.97
N LEU A 282 -24.00 -12.15 28.76
CA LEU A 282 -24.94 -11.04 28.66
C LEU A 282 -24.78 -10.28 27.35
N LEU A 283 -23.54 -9.94 26.96
CA LEU A 283 -23.25 -9.22 25.72
C LEU A 283 -23.65 -10.02 24.48
N LYS A 284 -23.43 -11.34 24.49
CA LYS A 284 -23.80 -12.25 23.39
C LYS A 284 -25.29 -12.26 23.08
N ASN A 285 -26.13 -11.98 24.08
CA ASN A 285 -27.58 -11.90 23.93
C ASN A 285 -28.10 -10.45 23.76
N CYS A 286 -27.20 -9.46 23.68
CA CYS A 286 -27.56 -8.04 23.66
C CYS A 286 -28.17 -7.60 22.32
N SER A 287 -27.64 -8.09 21.19
CA SER A 287 -28.15 -7.76 19.85
C SER A 287 -27.77 -8.84 18.85
N SER A 288 -28.64 -9.10 17.87
CA SER A 288 -28.34 -9.96 16.72
C SER A 288 -27.44 -9.29 15.68
N HIS A 289 -27.22 -7.98 15.78
CA HIS A 289 -26.41 -7.18 14.86
C HIS A 289 -25.00 -6.89 15.37
N MET A 290 -24.52 -7.73 16.29
CA MET A 290 -23.22 -7.62 16.90
C MET A 290 -22.65 -9.00 17.15
N LYS A 291 -21.39 -9.19 16.77
CA LYS A 291 -20.62 -10.36 17.14
C LYS A 291 -19.83 -10.06 18.41
N VAL A 292 -19.85 -11.00 19.34
CA VAL A 292 -19.12 -10.92 20.61
C VAL A 292 -18.05 -11.99 20.59
N TYR A 293 -16.79 -11.58 20.72
CA TYR A 293 -15.66 -12.48 20.78
C TYR A 293 -15.00 -12.38 22.14
N LEU A 294 -14.76 -13.53 22.78
CA LEU A 294 -13.62 -13.62 23.69
C LEU A 294 -12.34 -13.43 22.88
N LYS A 295 -11.33 -12.83 23.49
CA LYS A 295 -10.04 -12.56 22.82
C LYS A 295 -9.44 -13.80 22.14
N GLU A 296 -9.53 -14.95 22.80
CA GLU A 296 -9.07 -16.25 22.31
C GLU A 296 -9.91 -16.81 21.15
N GLU A 297 -11.12 -16.29 20.92
CA GLU A 297 -12.06 -16.71 19.88
C GLU A 297 -12.07 -15.76 18.66
N ILE A 298 -11.27 -14.68 18.69
CA ILE A 298 -11.18 -13.73 17.58
C ILE A 298 -10.66 -14.47 16.33
N PRO A 299 -11.35 -14.36 15.17
CA PRO A 299 -10.96 -15.07 13.95
C PRO A 299 -9.51 -14.81 13.51
N ASP A 300 -8.79 -15.86 13.14
CA ASP A 300 -7.38 -15.78 12.73
C ASP A 300 -7.11 -14.74 11.64
N ARG A 301 -8.04 -14.58 10.69
CA ARG A 301 -7.91 -13.62 9.57
C ARG A 301 -7.79 -12.16 10.01
N PHE A 302 -8.21 -11.83 11.23
CA PHE A 302 -8.10 -10.47 11.74
C PHE A 302 -6.69 -10.16 12.25
N HIS A 303 -5.88 -11.17 12.57
CA HIS A 303 -4.57 -10.95 13.20
C HIS A 303 -4.67 -10.00 14.41
N TYR A 304 -5.70 -10.21 15.24
CA TYR A 304 -6.09 -9.31 16.32
C TYR A 304 -6.37 -10.07 17.62
N ARG A 305 -5.46 -10.94 18.05
CA ARG A 305 -5.59 -11.70 19.31
C ARG A 305 -4.33 -11.67 20.17
N HIS A 306 -3.16 -11.52 19.56
CA HIS A 306 -1.87 -11.75 20.21
C HIS A 306 -1.19 -10.49 20.76
N HIS A 307 -1.95 -9.62 21.44
CA HIS A 307 -1.36 -8.46 22.10
C HIS A 307 -2.04 -8.12 23.43
N LYS A 308 -1.27 -7.77 24.46
CA LYS A 308 -1.82 -7.50 25.80
C LYS A 308 -2.79 -6.31 25.89
N ARG A 309 -2.70 -5.37 24.95
CA ARG A 309 -3.59 -4.21 24.85
C ARG A 309 -4.97 -4.53 24.25
N ILE A 310 -5.12 -5.71 23.63
CA ILE A 310 -6.41 -6.21 23.17
C ILE A 310 -7.19 -6.71 24.38
N GLN A 311 -8.37 -6.15 24.59
CA GLN A 311 -9.19 -6.38 25.77
C GLN A 311 -9.80 -7.79 25.77
N PRO A 312 -10.24 -8.32 26.94
CA PRO A 312 -10.73 -9.70 27.05
C PRO A 312 -11.97 -10.00 26.19
N ILE A 313 -12.81 -9.00 25.93
CA ILE A 313 -14.02 -9.12 25.11
C ILE A 313 -13.99 -8.02 24.04
N ILE A 314 -14.18 -8.42 22.79
CA ILE A 314 -14.30 -7.50 21.64
C ILE A 314 -15.69 -7.66 21.04
N LEU A 315 -16.34 -6.52 20.82
CA LEU A 315 -17.65 -6.42 20.19
C LEU A 315 -17.46 -5.88 18.79
N VAL A 316 -18.02 -6.55 17.78
CA VAL A 316 -17.94 -6.12 16.38
C VAL A 316 -19.36 -5.93 15.86
N ALA A 317 -19.76 -4.69 15.62
CA ALA A 317 -21.07 -4.39 15.04
C ALA A 317 -21.13 -4.82 13.57
N ASP A 318 -22.31 -5.21 13.11
CA ASP A 318 -22.61 -5.31 11.68
C ASP A 318 -22.46 -3.92 11.03
N GLU A 319 -22.18 -3.89 9.72
CA GLU A 319 -22.01 -2.64 8.98
C GLU A 319 -23.19 -1.67 9.16
N GLY A 320 -22.88 -0.42 9.50
CA GLY A 320 -23.84 0.65 9.70
C GLY A 320 -24.60 0.61 11.05
N TRP A 321 -24.29 -0.36 11.92
CA TRP A 321 -24.75 -0.38 13.31
C TRP A 321 -23.74 0.29 14.24
N THR A 322 -24.25 1.00 15.25
CA THR A 322 -23.42 1.77 16.19
C THR A 322 -23.60 1.27 17.62
N ILE A 323 -22.49 0.99 18.31
CA ILE A 323 -22.50 0.55 19.72
C ILE A 323 -22.41 1.76 20.65
N VAL A 324 -23.36 1.91 21.58
CA VAL A 324 -23.44 3.04 22.52
C VAL A 324 -23.74 2.59 23.95
N GLN A 325 -23.38 3.40 24.95
CA GLN A 325 -23.77 3.26 26.35
C GLN A 325 -24.96 4.20 26.64
N ASN A 326 -26.07 4.05 25.94
CA ASN A 326 -27.27 4.92 26.05
C ASN A 326 -27.08 6.38 25.60
N GLU A 327 -26.10 6.65 24.75
CA GLU A 327 -25.97 7.93 24.07
C GLU A 327 -26.71 7.96 22.72
N SER A 328 -27.07 9.15 22.26
CA SER A 328 -27.54 9.36 20.90
C SER A 328 -26.42 9.15 19.88
N LEU A 329 -26.78 8.86 18.63
CA LEU A 329 -25.84 8.82 17.53
C LEU A 329 -24.99 10.12 17.47
N SER A 330 -23.68 9.97 17.45
CA SER A 330 -22.73 11.09 17.49
C SER A 330 -22.17 11.49 16.12
N LYS A 331 -22.24 10.59 15.14
CA LYS A 331 -21.69 10.75 13.79
C LYS A 331 -22.61 10.12 12.75
N LEU A 332 -22.66 10.68 11.54
CA LEU A 332 -23.48 10.15 10.43
C LEU A 332 -22.73 9.15 9.56
N GLY A 333 -21.40 9.16 9.62
CA GLY A 333 -20.54 8.09 9.10
C GLY A 333 -19.58 7.60 10.18
N ASP A 334 -19.18 6.34 10.10
CA ASP A 334 -18.11 5.79 10.92
C ASP A 334 -17.34 4.69 10.17
N HIS A 335 -16.20 4.32 10.72
CA HIS A 335 -15.30 3.29 10.22
C HIS A 335 -14.73 2.50 11.39
N GLY A 336 -14.02 1.41 11.14
CA GLY A 336 -13.55 0.46 12.17
C GLY A 336 -14.21 -0.91 12.08
N TYR A 337 -15.20 -1.09 11.21
CA TYR A 337 -15.91 -2.35 11.02
C TYR A 337 -14.98 -3.47 10.51
N ASP A 338 -15.56 -4.65 10.27
CA ASP A 338 -14.87 -5.79 9.67
C ASP A 338 -14.11 -5.38 8.39
N ASN A 339 -12.81 -5.63 8.36
CA ASN A 339 -11.93 -5.24 7.26
C ASN A 339 -12.19 -6.00 5.95
N ALA A 340 -13.10 -6.99 5.93
CA ALA A 340 -13.57 -7.62 4.70
C ALA A 340 -14.66 -6.81 3.97
N LEU A 341 -15.25 -5.79 4.61
CA LEU A 341 -16.29 -4.96 4.00
C LEU A 341 -15.69 -4.03 2.95
N PRO A 342 -16.22 -4.00 1.71
CA PRO A 342 -15.73 -3.07 0.67
C PRO A 342 -15.83 -1.60 1.08
N SER A 343 -16.81 -1.24 1.91
CA SER A 343 -16.95 0.12 2.42
C SER A 343 -15.76 0.58 3.27
N MET A 344 -14.97 -0.36 3.78
CA MET A 344 -13.79 -0.09 4.59
C MET A 344 -12.52 -0.01 3.76
N HIS A 345 -12.55 -0.37 2.47
CA HIS A 345 -11.36 -0.44 1.63
C HIS A 345 -11.05 0.92 0.99
N PRO A 346 -9.86 1.48 1.20
CA PRO A 346 -9.33 2.57 0.41
C PRO A 346 -8.69 2.06 -0.89
N PHE A 347 -8.18 2.98 -1.71
CA PHE A 347 -7.37 2.65 -2.88
C PHE A 347 -5.88 2.89 -2.62
N LEU A 348 -5.01 2.49 -3.55
CA LEU A 348 -3.64 2.99 -3.64
C LEU A 348 -3.31 3.36 -5.08
N ALA A 349 -2.90 4.61 -5.29
CA ALA A 349 -2.33 5.07 -6.54
C ALA A 349 -0.85 5.37 -6.33
N ALA A 350 0.00 5.00 -7.29
CA ALA A 350 1.42 5.34 -7.20
C ALA A 350 2.01 5.72 -8.55
N ARG A 351 2.94 6.68 -8.56
CA ARG A 351 3.56 7.20 -9.77
C ARG A 351 5.01 7.61 -9.49
N GLY A 352 5.91 7.34 -10.43
CA GLY A 352 7.31 7.74 -10.34
C GLY A 352 8.24 6.76 -11.05
N PRO A 353 9.56 7.00 -11.01
CA PRO A 353 10.54 6.20 -11.74
C PRO A 353 10.60 4.72 -11.35
N ALA A 354 10.16 4.35 -10.15
CA ALA A 354 10.14 2.96 -9.68
C ALA A 354 8.86 2.20 -10.08
N PHE A 355 7.78 2.91 -10.43
CA PHE A 355 6.47 2.33 -10.73
C PHE A 355 6.26 2.15 -12.23
N ARG A 356 5.47 1.14 -12.60
CA ARG A 356 4.99 0.98 -13.97
C ARG A 356 4.00 2.10 -14.32
N ARG A 357 3.67 2.20 -15.60
CA ARG A 357 2.64 3.12 -16.10
C ARG A 357 1.48 2.34 -16.69
N GLY A 358 0.25 2.82 -16.44
CA GLY A 358 -0.98 2.23 -16.97
C GLY A 358 -1.27 0.81 -16.49
N SER A 359 -0.74 0.40 -15.33
CA SER A 359 -1.01 -0.94 -14.77
C SER A 359 -1.95 -0.87 -13.58
N SER A 360 -2.85 -1.83 -13.45
CA SER A 360 -3.76 -1.93 -12.32
C SER A 360 -3.69 -3.30 -11.65
N LEU A 361 -3.85 -3.31 -10.33
CA LEU A 361 -4.02 -4.48 -9.48
C LEU A 361 -5.40 -4.42 -8.84
N GLY A 362 -6.07 -5.57 -8.69
CA GLY A 362 -7.39 -5.64 -8.07
C GLY A 362 -7.31 -5.28 -6.58
N THR A 363 -6.69 -6.15 -5.80
CA THR A 363 -6.59 -6.01 -4.34
C THR A 363 -5.15 -6.08 -3.84
N LEU A 364 -4.86 -5.42 -2.72
CA LEU A 364 -3.59 -5.54 -1.99
C LEU A 364 -3.83 -5.43 -0.49
N ALA A 365 -3.14 -6.19 0.36
CA ALA A 365 -3.23 -5.97 1.80
C ALA A 365 -2.37 -4.75 2.21
N ASN A 366 -2.81 -3.94 3.16
CA ASN A 366 -2.06 -2.75 3.58
C ASN A 366 -0.66 -3.08 4.16
N VAL A 367 -0.49 -4.26 4.78
CA VAL A 367 0.81 -4.78 5.24
C VAL A 367 1.81 -4.98 4.10
N ASP A 368 1.34 -5.17 2.86
CA ASP A 368 2.19 -5.35 1.67
C ASP A 368 2.76 -4.01 1.16
N ILE A 369 2.28 -2.86 1.65
CA ILE A 369 2.76 -1.54 1.24
C ILE A 369 4.17 -1.28 1.77
N TYR A 370 4.46 -1.66 3.02
CA TYR A 370 5.79 -1.49 3.62
C TYR A 370 6.93 -2.11 2.80
N PRO A 371 6.89 -3.40 2.40
CA PRO A 371 7.96 -3.97 1.59
C PRO A 371 8.08 -3.32 0.20
N VAL A 372 6.99 -2.79 -0.37
CA VAL A 372 7.07 -1.98 -1.61
C VAL A 372 7.86 -0.70 -1.36
N MET A 373 7.55 0.02 -0.29
CA MET A 373 8.27 1.24 0.07
C MET A 373 9.75 0.97 0.36
N CYS A 374 10.07 -0.11 1.07
CA CYS A 374 11.44 -0.55 1.30
C CYS A 374 12.16 -0.85 -0.02
N HIS A 375 11.52 -1.55 -0.96
CA HIS A 375 12.10 -1.83 -2.27
C HIS A 375 12.40 -0.54 -3.05
N VAL A 376 11.42 0.38 -3.12
CA VAL A 376 11.58 1.68 -3.80
C VAL A 376 12.76 2.48 -3.21
N LEU A 377 12.89 2.49 -1.89
CA LEU A 377 13.96 3.19 -1.17
C LEU A 377 15.28 2.41 -1.09
N ARG A 378 15.35 1.20 -1.65
CA ARG A 378 16.49 0.27 -1.54
C ARG A 378 16.89 0.00 -0.07
N LEU A 379 15.91 -0.13 0.81
CA LEU A 379 16.07 -0.49 2.21
C LEU A 379 15.99 -2.00 2.39
N ALA A 380 16.80 -2.55 3.30
CA ALA A 380 16.56 -3.88 3.82
C ALA A 380 15.33 -3.81 4.74
N PRO A 381 14.21 -4.50 4.43
CA PRO A 381 13.02 -4.42 5.27
C PRO A 381 13.29 -5.04 6.65
N ARG A 382 12.70 -4.44 7.70
CA ARG A 382 12.59 -5.10 9.02
C ARG A 382 11.61 -6.28 8.93
N PRO A 383 11.61 -7.23 9.89
CA PRO A 383 10.58 -8.27 9.93
C PRO A 383 9.16 -7.66 9.88
N HIS A 384 8.34 -8.16 8.97
CA HIS A 384 6.99 -7.66 8.70
C HIS A 384 6.05 -8.80 8.28
N ASN A 385 4.75 -8.53 8.24
CA ASN A 385 3.73 -9.48 7.80
C ASN A 385 3.42 -9.39 6.29
N GLY A 386 3.83 -8.31 5.63
CA GLY A 386 3.61 -8.13 4.18
C GLY A 386 4.31 -9.17 3.30
N THR A 387 3.73 -9.42 2.12
CA THR A 387 4.24 -10.31 1.08
C THR A 387 4.54 -9.50 -0.19
N PHE A 388 5.82 -9.17 -0.40
CA PHE A 388 6.28 -8.35 -1.55
C PHE A 388 5.82 -8.90 -2.91
N ALA A 389 5.72 -10.23 -3.04
CA ALA A 389 5.30 -10.88 -4.28
C ALA A 389 3.90 -10.47 -4.76
N ASN A 390 3.02 -10.02 -3.86
CA ASN A 390 1.67 -9.55 -4.17
C ASN A 390 1.70 -8.22 -4.92
N ALA A 391 2.68 -7.37 -4.64
CA ALA A 391 2.77 -6.01 -5.17
C ALA A 391 3.90 -5.82 -6.20
N LYS A 392 4.78 -6.80 -6.39
CA LYS A 392 5.95 -6.66 -7.28
C LYS A 392 5.59 -6.21 -8.71
N CYS A 393 4.40 -6.58 -9.20
CA CYS A 393 3.97 -6.20 -10.55
C CYS A 393 3.57 -4.73 -10.71
N LEU A 394 3.53 -3.97 -9.63
CA LEU A 394 3.40 -2.51 -9.66
C LEU A 394 4.73 -1.82 -10.04
N LEU A 395 5.86 -2.52 -9.89
CA LEU A 395 7.20 -1.96 -10.02
C LEU A 395 7.80 -2.20 -11.41
N ALA A 396 8.53 -1.20 -11.92
CA ALA A 396 9.07 -1.18 -13.28
C ALA A 396 10.29 -2.11 -13.45
N ASP A 397 11.06 -2.34 -12.38
CA ASP A 397 12.24 -3.20 -12.38
C ASP A 397 11.92 -4.69 -12.11
N GLN A 398 10.66 -4.99 -11.78
CA GLN A 398 10.22 -6.35 -11.51
C GLN A 398 9.64 -6.99 -12.76
N TRP A 399 9.93 -8.28 -12.96
CA TRP A 399 9.43 -9.05 -14.09
C TRP A 399 8.12 -9.76 -13.72
N CYS A 400 7.07 -9.51 -14.48
CA CYS A 400 5.78 -10.19 -14.33
C CYS A 400 5.31 -10.66 -15.70
N VAL A 401 5.44 -11.98 -15.94
CA VAL A 401 4.83 -12.63 -17.10
C VAL A 401 3.47 -13.14 -16.66
N SER A 402 2.44 -12.86 -17.44
CA SER A 402 1.18 -13.57 -17.26
C SER A 402 1.36 -15.04 -17.67
N VAL A 403 0.63 -15.96 -17.04
CA VAL A 403 0.70 -17.39 -17.40
C VAL A 403 0.50 -17.62 -18.92
N PRO A 404 -0.44 -16.95 -19.62
CA PRO A 404 -0.58 -17.07 -21.06
C PRO A 404 0.64 -16.58 -21.86
N GLU A 405 1.26 -15.48 -21.47
CA GLU A 405 2.50 -15.00 -22.11
C GLU A 405 3.66 -15.96 -21.87
N ALA A 406 3.77 -16.56 -20.67
CA ALA A 406 4.79 -17.56 -20.37
C ALA A 406 4.59 -18.80 -21.24
N ILE A 407 3.34 -19.27 -21.37
CA ILE A 407 2.98 -20.37 -22.27
C ILE A 407 3.31 -20.00 -23.73
N GLY A 408 2.97 -18.78 -24.17
CA GLY A 408 3.28 -18.30 -25.52
C GLY A 408 4.77 -18.25 -25.82
N ILE A 409 5.58 -17.75 -24.87
CA ILE A 409 7.05 -17.73 -24.97
C ILE A 409 7.58 -19.16 -25.07
N VAL A 410 7.12 -20.07 -24.20
CA VAL A 410 7.54 -21.47 -24.20
C VAL A 410 7.18 -22.16 -25.52
N ILE A 411 5.94 -22.01 -26.00
CA ILE A 411 5.50 -22.55 -27.30
C ILE A 411 6.36 -21.97 -28.43
N GLY A 412 6.58 -20.66 -28.45
CA GLY A 412 7.42 -19.99 -29.45
C GLY A 412 8.85 -20.53 -29.48
N VAL A 413 9.47 -20.72 -28.32
CA VAL A 413 10.80 -21.33 -28.19
C VAL A 413 10.80 -22.77 -28.73
N PHE A 414 9.79 -23.59 -28.37
CA PHE A 414 9.68 -24.95 -28.89
C PHE A 414 9.50 -25.00 -30.41
N MET A 415 8.72 -24.07 -30.99
CA MET A 415 8.56 -23.97 -32.44
C MET A 415 9.88 -23.60 -33.14
N VAL A 416 10.64 -22.65 -32.60
CA VAL A 416 11.94 -22.25 -33.16
C VAL A 416 12.96 -23.40 -33.06
N LEU A 417 13.03 -24.08 -31.91
CA LEU A 417 13.95 -25.23 -31.75
C LEU A 417 13.58 -26.38 -32.68
N SER A 418 12.29 -26.64 -32.88
CA SER A 418 11.81 -27.68 -33.79
C SER A 418 12.13 -27.35 -35.25
N THR A 419 11.92 -26.10 -35.68
CA THR A 419 12.27 -25.67 -37.05
C THR A 419 13.77 -25.74 -37.31
N PHE A 420 14.60 -25.30 -36.37
CA PHE A 420 16.06 -25.45 -36.45
C PHE A 420 16.48 -26.92 -36.58
N THR A 421 15.88 -27.80 -35.78
CA THR A 421 16.18 -29.25 -35.83
C THR A 421 15.81 -29.84 -37.19
N CYS A 422 14.64 -29.49 -37.73
CA CYS A 422 14.23 -29.91 -39.08
C CYS A 422 15.19 -29.40 -40.17
N ILE A 423 15.63 -28.15 -40.11
CA ILE A 423 16.59 -27.58 -41.06
C ILE A 423 17.93 -28.32 -40.99
N ILE A 424 18.41 -28.66 -39.79
CA ILE A 424 19.65 -29.46 -39.61
C ILE A 424 19.48 -30.86 -40.21
N ILE A 425 18.33 -31.51 -40.02
CA ILE A 425 18.07 -32.84 -40.58
C ILE A 425 18.02 -32.77 -42.12
N ILE A 426 17.29 -31.80 -42.68
CA ILE A 426 17.17 -31.62 -44.14
C ILE A 426 18.53 -31.29 -44.77
N SER A 427 19.34 -30.44 -44.13
CA SER A 427 20.66 -30.09 -44.63
C SER A 427 21.64 -31.27 -44.57
N LYS A 428 21.56 -32.14 -43.56
CA LYS A 428 22.34 -33.39 -43.51
C LYS A 428 21.89 -34.44 -44.54
N ASN A 429 20.60 -34.46 -44.89
CA ASN A 429 20.04 -35.40 -45.85
C ASN A 429 20.13 -34.94 -47.31
N ARG A 430 20.65 -33.73 -47.59
CA ARG A 430 21.02 -33.34 -48.96
C ARG A 430 22.30 -34.07 -49.38
N VAL A 431 22.11 -35.22 -50.01
CA VAL A 431 23.15 -35.93 -50.76
C VAL A 431 23.65 -34.98 -51.86
N ALA A 432 24.95 -34.68 -51.87
CA ALA A 432 25.57 -33.91 -52.95
C ALA A 432 25.36 -34.65 -54.29
N PRO A 433 24.96 -33.97 -55.38
CA PRO A 433 24.78 -34.64 -56.65
C PRO A 433 26.13 -35.25 -57.07
N SER A 434 26.11 -36.55 -57.39
CA SER A 434 27.29 -37.28 -57.86
C SER A 434 27.83 -36.61 -59.12
N ARG A 435 28.99 -35.96 -59.02
CA ARG A 435 29.73 -35.48 -60.20
C ARG A 435 30.16 -36.71 -61.01
N PRO A 436 29.75 -36.85 -62.29
CA PRO A 436 30.28 -37.91 -63.13
C PRO A 436 31.76 -37.63 -63.42
N PHE A 437 32.59 -38.66 -63.31
CA PHE A 437 33.99 -38.64 -63.71
C PHE A 437 34.09 -38.31 -65.22
N ALA A 438 34.59 -37.13 -65.56
CA ALA A 438 34.95 -36.80 -66.94
C ALA A 438 36.38 -37.27 -67.23
N ARG A 439 36.47 -38.18 -68.21
CA ARG A 439 37.70 -38.78 -68.75
C ARG A 439 38.47 -37.72 -69.56
N LEU A 440 39.79 -37.63 -69.38
CA LEU A 440 40.65 -36.81 -70.25
C LEU A 440 40.48 -37.24 -71.72
N GLN A 441 40.19 -36.28 -72.60
CA GLN A 441 40.43 -36.42 -74.04
C GLN A 441 41.16 -35.18 -74.58
N LEU A 442 42.06 -35.49 -75.51
CA LEU A 442 43.13 -34.67 -76.06
C LEU A 442 42.65 -33.53 -76.98
N GLN A 443 43.52 -32.53 -77.02
CA GLN A 443 43.72 -31.44 -77.96
C GLN A 443 43.51 -31.80 -79.45
N SER A 444 42.84 -30.92 -80.19
CA SER A 444 43.15 -30.62 -81.60
C SER A 444 42.61 -29.23 -81.98
N ASP A 445 43.41 -28.53 -82.76
CA ASP A 445 43.27 -27.17 -83.27
C ASP A 445 42.02 -26.97 -84.16
N ASP A 446 41.62 -25.71 -84.34
CA ASP A 446 41.50 -25.09 -85.68
C ASP A 446 40.93 -23.65 -85.60
N ASP A 447 41.79 -22.73 -86.03
CA ASP A 447 41.60 -21.57 -86.91
C ASP A 447 40.38 -20.62 -86.82
N ASP A 448 40.78 -19.34 -86.72
CA ASP A 448 40.17 -18.05 -87.05
C ASP A 448 39.36 -18.03 -88.37
N PRO A 449 38.48 -17.04 -88.66
CA PRO A 449 38.97 -15.68 -88.94
C PRO A 449 38.03 -14.48 -88.65
N LEU A 450 38.71 -13.35 -88.38
CA LEU A 450 38.52 -11.97 -88.90
C LEU A 450 37.09 -11.39 -89.10
N ILE A 451 36.88 -10.17 -88.58
CA ILE A 451 36.78 -8.87 -89.29
C ILE A 451 36.09 -7.87 -88.35
N GLY A 452 36.68 -6.67 -88.18
CA GLY A 452 36.00 -5.48 -87.66
C GLY A 452 36.87 -4.58 -86.79
#